data_AF-J3BYA6-F1
#
_entry.id   AF-J3BYA6-F1
#
_cell.length_a   1.000
_cell.length_b   1.000
_cell.length_c   1.000
_cell.angle_alpha   90.00
_cell.angle_beta   90.00
_cell.angle_gamma   90.00
#
_symmetry.space_group_name_H-M   'P 1'
#
loop_
_entity.id
_entity.type
_entity.pdbx_description
1 polymer ?
#
loop_
_entity_poly.entity_id
_entity_poly.type
_entity_poly.pdbx_seq_one_letter_code
_entity_poly.pdbx_strand_id
1 'polypeptide(L)'
;MSVGTGIFLSALLLSAVILFAVTKDRWNWKRILKWGLLLPTTLALSLGVGLYIYDWQSDRPVPQASFNNIPITATPADVKFLKGAPTYKEGDDQWLYNDNYEQEVSKPATYIVKFKDSQIRYIMYLSGESSRYHPYLLGFSEGSSYEGVQTKLGIPSHTSQSYDELNRIISYDKLNVFFSFREGSVYAYGIYQPKFGPLKFQSKFQRESD
;
A
#
# COMPACT_ATOMS: atom_id res chain seq x y z
N MET A 1 -16.41 38.33 0.98
CA MET A 1 -16.54 38.81 -0.41
C MET A 1 -16.28 40.31 -0.42
N SER A 2 -15.45 40.83 -1.33
CA SER A 2 -15.13 42.27 -1.35
C SER A 2 -16.23 43.05 -2.08
N VAL A 3 -16.39 44.32 -1.73
CA VAL A 3 -17.33 45.25 -2.42
C VAL A 3 -17.03 45.29 -3.92
N GLY A 4 -15.76 45.22 -4.30
CA GLY A 4 -15.34 45.16 -5.70
C GLY A 4 -15.86 43.92 -6.45
N THR A 5 -15.85 42.74 -5.82
CA THR A 5 -16.41 41.51 -6.42
C THR A 5 -17.92 41.64 -6.66
N GLY A 6 -18.64 42.28 -5.73
CA GLY A 6 -20.08 42.51 -5.86
C GLY A 6 -20.44 43.41 -7.04
N ILE A 7 -19.71 44.51 -7.23
CA ILE A 7 -19.91 45.45 -8.36
C ILE A 7 -19.59 44.76 -9.69
N PHE A 8 -18.47 44.03 -9.76
CA PHE A 8 -18.07 43.30 -10.96
C PHE A 8 -19.10 42.26 -11.40
N LEU A 9 -19.56 41.42 -10.47
CA LEU A 9 -20.60 40.40 -10.76
C LEU A 9 -21.93 41.03 -11.18
N SER A 10 -22.32 42.14 -10.54
CA SER A 10 -23.55 42.86 -10.89
C SER A 10 -23.47 43.43 -12.32
N ALA A 11 -22.35 44.04 -12.70
CA ALA A 11 -22.15 44.56 -14.06
C ALA A 11 -22.10 43.44 -15.11
N LEU A 12 -21.48 42.30 -14.79
CA LEU A 12 -21.41 41.11 -15.66
C LEU A 12 -22.81 40.52 -15.88
N LEU A 13 -23.60 40.37 -14.82
CA LEU A 13 -24.98 39.91 -14.90
C LEU A 13 -25.83 40.86 -15.76
N LEU A 14 -25.72 42.18 -15.53
CA LEU A 14 -26.46 43.19 -16.26
C LEU A 14 -26.10 43.19 -17.75
N SER A 15 -24.80 43.02 -18.07
CA SER A 15 -24.32 42.86 -19.45
C SER A 15 -24.89 41.60 -20.12
N ALA A 16 -24.94 40.47 -19.40
CA ALA A 16 -25.53 39.24 -19.91
C ALA A 16 -27.05 39.37 -20.18
N VAL A 17 -27.78 40.07 -19.30
CA VAL A 17 -29.21 40.33 -19.46
C VAL A 17 -29.47 41.23 -20.68
N ILE A 18 -28.70 42.31 -20.85
CA ILE A 18 -28.82 43.20 -22.01
C ILE A 18 -28.50 42.44 -23.31
N LEU A 19 -27.42 41.66 -23.32
CA LEU A 19 -27.04 40.83 -24.47
C LEU A 19 -28.16 39.86 -24.85
N PHE A 20 -28.75 39.17 -23.86
CA PHE A 20 -29.88 38.27 -24.06
C PHE A 20 -31.11 39.00 -24.62
N ALA A 21 -31.48 40.15 -24.05
CA ALA A 21 -32.65 40.91 -24.49
C ALA A 21 -32.51 41.39 -25.95
N VAL A 22 -31.34 41.89 -26.34
CA VAL A 22 -31.08 42.41 -27.69
C VAL A 22 -31.00 41.30 -28.74
N THR A 23 -30.49 40.13 -28.38
CA THR A 23 -30.25 39.04 -29.34
C THR A 23 -31.25 37.89 -29.26
N LYS A 24 -32.25 37.97 -28.36
CA LYS A 24 -33.21 36.90 -28.04
C LYS A 24 -33.81 36.22 -29.29
N ASP A 25 -34.17 37.01 -30.30
CA ASP A 25 -34.86 36.52 -31.50
C ASP A 25 -33.88 36.14 -32.64
N ARG A 26 -32.67 36.70 -32.63
CA ARG A 26 -31.64 36.42 -33.64
C ARG A 26 -30.84 35.18 -33.32
N TRP A 27 -30.58 34.94 -32.04
CA TRP A 27 -29.78 33.83 -31.56
C TRP A 27 -30.70 32.73 -31.04
N ASN A 28 -30.45 31.50 -31.44
CA ASN A 28 -31.17 30.35 -30.90
C ASN A 28 -30.67 30.07 -29.47
N TRP A 29 -31.03 30.92 -28.52
CA TRP A 29 -30.56 30.88 -27.14
C TRP A 29 -30.83 29.54 -26.46
N LYS A 30 -31.92 28.86 -26.82
CA LYS A 30 -32.19 27.48 -26.37
C LYS A 30 -31.07 26.53 -26.80
N ARG A 31 -30.60 26.65 -28.05
CA ARG A 31 -29.48 25.86 -28.57
C ARG A 31 -28.16 26.27 -27.90
N ILE A 32 -27.88 27.56 -27.73
CA ILE A 32 -26.65 28.03 -27.10
C ILE A 32 -26.57 27.60 -25.63
N LEU A 33 -27.63 27.80 -24.85
CA LEU A 33 -27.70 27.33 -23.46
C LEU A 33 -27.60 25.82 -23.38
N LYS A 34 -28.32 25.09 -24.26
CA LYS A 34 -28.25 23.63 -24.30
C LYS A 34 -26.81 23.17 -24.56
N TRP A 35 -26.16 23.60 -25.63
CA TRP A 35 -24.81 23.12 -25.96
C TRP A 35 -23.72 23.71 -25.05
N GLY A 36 -23.87 24.97 -24.65
CA GLY A 36 -22.93 25.66 -23.76
C GLY A 36 -22.93 25.13 -22.35
N LEU A 37 -24.04 24.56 -21.86
CA LEU A 37 -24.11 23.91 -20.55
C LEU A 37 -23.88 22.40 -20.66
N LEU A 38 -24.52 21.74 -21.63
CA LEU A 38 -24.49 20.27 -21.74
C LEU A 38 -23.09 19.78 -22.10
N LEU A 39 -22.39 20.41 -23.05
CA LEU A 39 -21.08 19.95 -23.49
C LEU A 39 -20.03 19.99 -22.35
N PRO A 40 -19.81 21.10 -21.61
CA PRO A 40 -18.84 21.08 -20.52
C PRO A 40 -19.30 20.21 -19.35
N THR A 41 -20.60 20.12 -19.06
CA THR A 41 -21.10 19.25 -17.99
C THR A 41 -20.86 17.79 -18.32
N THR A 42 -21.17 17.36 -19.55
CA THR A 42 -20.89 16.00 -20.01
C THR A 42 -19.40 15.72 -20.00
N LEU A 43 -18.55 16.65 -20.46
CA LEU A 43 -17.10 16.48 -20.43
C LEU A 43 -16.57 16.35 -18.99
N ALA A 44 -17.05 17.18 -18.07
CA ALA A 44 -16.67 17.14 -16.66
C ALA A 44 -17.10 15.83 -16.00
N LEU A 45 -18.31 15.34 -16.27
CA LEU A 45 -18.78 14.04 -15.77
C LEU A 45 -17.96 12.88 -16.35
N SER A 46 -17.70 12.87 -17.65
CA SER A 46 -16.87 11.84 -18.29
C SER A 46 -15.46 11.83 -17.73
N LEU A 47 -14.86 13.01 -17.49
CA LEU A 47 -13.55 13.11 -16.86
C LEU A 47 -13.59 12.60 -15.41
N GLY A 48 -14.60 12.98 -14.63
CA GLY A 48 -14.78 12.53 -13.26
C GLY A 48 -14.91 11.00 -13.16
N VAL A 49 -15.73 10.40 -14.03
CA VAL A 49 -15.87 8.94 -14.13
C VAL A 49 -14.56 8.28 -14.56
N GLY A 50 -13.86 8.88 -15.54
CA GLY A 50 -12.55 8.37 -16.01
C GLY A 50 -11.51 8.37 -14.89
N LEU A 51 -11.40 9.44 -14.12
CA LEU A 51 -10.49 9.55 -12.98
C LEU A 51 -10.86 8.55 -11.88
N TYR A 52 -12.15 8.39 -11.57
CA TYR A 52 -12.61 7.42 -10.58
C TYR A 52 -12.27 5.97 -10.97
N ILE A 53 -12.51 5.59 -12.22
CA ILE A 53 -12.17 4.24 -12.73
C ILE A 53 -10.65 4.04 -12.70
N TYR A 54 -9.89 5.07 -13.09
CA TYR A 54 -8.43 5.02 -13.07
C TYR A 54 -7.89 4.80 -11.66
N ASP A 55 -8.39 5.55 -10.68
CA ASP A 55 -8.03 5.44 -9.26
C ASP A 55 -8.35 4.03 -8.73
N TRP A 56 -9.59 3.57 -8.93
CA TRP A 56 -10.04 2.24 -8.53
C TRP A 56 -9.23 1.10 -9.16
N GLN A 57 -8.81 1.27 -10.41
CA GLN A 57 -7.99 0.27 -11.11
C GLN A 57 -6.53 0.31 -10.64
N SER A 58 -5.99 1.49 -10.36
CA SER A 58 -4.62 1.70 -9.89
C SER A 58 -4.40 1.18 -8.47
N ASP A 59 -5.46 1.21 -7.64
CA ASP A 59 -5.43 0.73 -6.27
C ASP A 59 -5.52 -0.81 -6.13
N ARG A 60 -5.66 -1.54 -7.23
CA ARG A 60 -5.75 -3.00 -7.19
C ARG A 60 -4.43 -3.60 -6.70
N PRO A 61 -4.46 -4.46 -5.66
CA PRO A 61 -3.27 -5.16 -5.21
C PRO A 61 -2.67 -6.02 -6.32
N VAL A 62 -1.39 -5.80 -6.61
CA VAL A 62 -0.61 -6.59 -7.57
C VAL A 62 0.40 -7.50 -6.85
N PRO A 63 0.76 -8.65 -7.44
CA PRO A 63 1.79 -9.52 -6.88
C PRO A 63 3.09 -8.76 -6.64
N GLN A 64 3.62 -8.87 -5.42
CA GLN A 64 4.85 -8.19 -5.05
C GLN A 64 6.05 -9.04 -5.49
N ALA A 65 6.86 -8.49 -6.37
CA ALA A 65 8.07 -9.14 -6.89
C ALA A 65 9.33 -8.77 -6.09
N SER A 66 9.29 -7.69 -5.31
CA SER A 66 10.42 -7.19 -4.52
C SER A 66 9.94 -6.48 -3.27
N PHE A 67 10.77 -6.47 -2.23
CA PHE A 67 10.51 -5.72 -1.01
C PHE A 67 11.80 -5.09 -0.50
N ASN A 68 11.76 -3.79 -0.19
CA ASN A 68 12.93 -3.00 0.16
C ASN A 68 14.10 -3.18 -0.84
N ASN A 69 13.82 -3.08 -2.15
CA ASN A 69 14.79 -3.27 -3.24
C ASN A 69 15.45 -4.67 -3.31
N ILE A 70 14.90 -5.68 -2.65
CA ILE A 70 15.32 -7.08 -2.78
C ILE A 70 14.26 -7.83 -3.59
N PRO A 71 14.57 -8.27 -4.82
CA PRO A 71 13.69 -9.16 -5.58
C PRO A 71 13.48 -10.48 -4.84
N ILE A 72 12.26 -11.01 -4.82
CA ILE A 72 11.97 -12.33 -4.20
C ILE A 72 12.72 -13.47 -4.90
N THR A 73 13.15 -13.28 -6.15
CA THR A 73 13.92 -14.24 -6.94
C THR A 73 15.44 -14.12 -6.76
N ALA A 74 15.91 -13.16 -5.95
CA ALA A 74 17.34 -12.91 -5.75
C ALA A 74 18.04 -14.09 -5.08
N THR A 75 19.29 -14.35 -5.49
CA THR A 75 20.17 -15.33 -4.84
C THR A 75 20.80 -14.75 -3.57
N PRO A 76 21.35 -15.56 -2.66
CA PRO A 76 22.10 -15.05 -1.50
C PRO A 76 23.23 -14.09 -1.90
N ALA A 77 23.91 -14.34 -3.02
CA ALA A 77 24.94 -13.46 -3.54
C ALA A 77 24.37 -12.09 -3.97
N ASP A 78 23.23 -12.08 -4.67
CA ASP A 78 22.55 -10.85 -5.07
C ASP A 78 22.07 -10.04 -3.88
N VAL A 79 21.50 -10.69 -2.86
CA VAL A 79 21.09 -10.03 -1.60
C VAL A 79 22.29 -9.37 -0.94
N LYS A 80 23.41 -10.08 -0.84
CA LYS A 80 24.66 -9.54 -0.28
C LYS A 80 25.22 -8.39 -1.11
N PHE A 81 25.07 -8.43 -2.43
CA PHE A 81 25.47 -7.33 -3.32
C PHE A 81 24.58 -6.10 -3.13
N LEU A 82 23.26 -6.27 -3.04
CA LEU A 82 22.28 -5.18 -2.92
C LEU A 82 22.24 -4.54 -1.52
N LYS A 83 22.44 -5.34 -0.47
CA LYS A 83 22.31 -4.89 0.94
C LYS A 83 23.62 -4.86 1.72
N GLY A 84 24.68 -5.46 1.20
CA GLY A 84 25.91 -5.70 1.93
C GLY A 84 25.86 -6.95 2.81
N ALA A 85 26.86 -7.06 3.70
CA ALA A 85 26.92 -8.16 4.66
C ALA A 85 25.78 -8.04 5.70
N PRO A 86 25.15 -9.16 6.09
CA PRO A 86 24.12 -9.13 7.13
C PRO A 86 24.72 -8.75 8.48
N THR A 87 23.93 -8.07 9.31
CA THR A 87 24.29 -7.71 10.69
C THR A 87 24.42 -8.96 11.56
N TYR A 88 23.51 -9.91 11.40
CA TYR A 88 23.51 -11.18 12.12
C TYR A 88 23.05 -12.31 11.21
N LYS A 89 23.54 -13.53 11.48
CA LYS A 89 23.12 -14.76 10.82
C LYS A 89 22.60 -15.73 11.87
N GLU A 90 21.36 -16.17 11.69
CA GLU A 90 20.79 -17.26 12.49
C GLU A 90 20.86 -18.54 11.64
N GLY A 91 21.84 -19.39 11.94
CA GLY A 91 22.15 -20.55 11.08
C GLY A 91 22.63 -20.16 9.68
N ASP A 92 22.51 -21.10 8.74
CA ASP A 92 22.95 -20.89 7.35
C ASP A 92 21.86 -20.26 6.46
N ASP A 93 20.61 -20.29 6.90
CA ASP A 93 19.44 -19.97 6.07
C ASP A 93 18.77 -18.63 6.43
N GLN A 94 19.20 -17.91 7.46
CA GLN A 94 18.51 -16.69 7.88
C GLN A 94 19.47 -15.53 8.17
N TRP A 95 19.26 -14.43 7.47
CA TRP A 95 20.07 -13.22 7.55
C TRP A 95 19.24 -12.07 8.11
N LEU A 96 19.82 -11.34 9.06
CA LEU A 96 19.20 -10.18 9.69
C LEU A 96 19.99 -8.93 9.31
N TYR A 97 19.27 -7.88 8.93
CA TYR A 97 19.80 -6.56 8.63
C TYR A 97 19.10 -5.55 9.54
N ASN A 98 19.85 -4.98 10.48
CA ASN A 98 19.34 -3.95 11.37
C ASN A 98 19.50 -2.59 10.70
N ASP A 99 18.44 -1.78 10.73
CA ASP A 99 18.51 -0.40 10.30
C ASP A 99 19.14 0.43 11.43
N ASN A 100 20.48 0.59 11.38
CA ASN A 100 21.27 1.23 12.43
C ASN A 100 21.21 2.77 12.39
N TYR A 101 20.14 3.36 11.85
CA TYR A 101 20.08 4.81 11.66
C TYR A 101 20.03 5.61 12.97
N GLU A 102 19.68 4.98 14.10
CA GLU A 102 19.75 5.61 15.44
C GLU A 102 20.61 4.77 16.39
N GLN A 103 21.80 5.28 16.69
CA GLN A 103 22.63 4.77 17.79
C GLN A 103 21.98 5.20 19.12
N GLU A 104 21.44 4.25 19.88
CA GLU A 104 21.77 4.03 21.31
C GLU A 104 20.65 3.57 22.25
N VAL A 105 19.34 3.58 21.95
CA VAL A 105 18.36 3.31 23.06
C VAL A 105 17.21 2.34 22.76
N SER A 106 16.99 1.93 21.52
CA SER A 106 15.73 1.26 21.13
C SER A 106 15.94 0.12 20.15
N LYS A 107 15.07 -0.90 20.22
CA LYS A 107 15.15 -2.08 19.35
C LYS A 107 15.10 -1.63 17.88
N PRO A 108 16.16 -1.86 17.07
CA PRO A 108 16.18 -1.38 15.69
C PRO A 108 15.18 -2.15 14.85
N ALA A 109 14.64 -1.48 13.84
CA ALA A 109 13.90 -2.18 12.80
C ALA A 109 14.80 -3.20 12.12
N THR A 110 14.26 -4.39 11.89
CA THR A 110 15.03 -5.54 11.41
C THR A 110 14.41 -6.10 10.13
N TYR A 111 15.20 -6.15 9.06
CA TYR A 111 14.86 -6.93 7.88
C TYR A 111 15.39 -8.34 8.04
N ILE A 112 14.51 -9.34 7.90
CA ILE A 112 14.86 -10.76 7.97
C ILE A 112 14.70 -11.36 6.59
N VAL A 113 15.80 -11.84 6.01
CA VAL A 113 15.79 -12.59 4.75
C VAL A 113 16.03 -14.06 5.10
N LYS A 114 15.02 -14.90 4.88
CA LYS A 114 15.14 -16.35 5.06
C LYS A 114 15.25 -17.03 3.71
N PHE A 115 16.17 -17.96 3.60
CA PHE A 115 16.44 -18.77 2.43
C PHE A 115 15.90 -20.19 2.62
N LYS A 116 15.59 -20.85 1.51
CA LYS A 116 15.31 -22.27 1.41
C LYS A 116 15.82 -22.74 0.05
N ASP A 117 16.61 -23.81 0.04
CA ASP A 117 17.20 -24.36 -1.18
C ASP A 117 17.97 -23.30 -2.01
N SER A 118 18.74 -22.44 -1.33
CA SER A 118 19.48 -21.31 -1.91
C SER A 118 18.62 -20.24 -2.61
N GLN A 119 17.31 -20.22 -2.37
CA GLN A 119 16.39 -19.19 -2.86
C GLN A 119 15.72 -18.50 -1.68
N ILE A 120 15.27 -17.26 -1.86
CA ILE A 120 14.55 -16.55 -0.81
C ILE A 120 13.21 -17.23 -0.56
N ARG A 121 13.00 -17.68 0.69
CA ARG A 121 11.70 -18.13 1.18
C ARG A 121 10.81 -16.94 1.52
N TYR A 122 11.35 -15.97 2.25
CA TYR A 122 10.66 -14.72 2.56
C TYR A 122 11.64 -13.59 2.87
N ILE A 123 11.16 -12.36 2.68
CA ILE A 123 11.76 -11.13 3.20
C ILE A 123 10.72 -10.51 4.11
N MET A 124 11.07 -10.33 5.37
CA MET A 124 10.20 -9.76 6.40
C MET A 124 10.78 -8.47 6.93
N TYR A 125 9.92 -7.49 7.16
CA TYR A 125 10.22 -6.35 8.01
C TYR A 125 9.57 -6.57 9.37
N LEU A 126 10.39 -6.52 10.42
CA LEU A 126 9.96 -6.46 11.79
C LEU A 126 10.22 -5.03 12.28
N SER A 127 9.15 -4.35 12.70
CA SER A 127 9.29 -2.99 13.19
C SER A 127 10.10 -2.92 14.48
N GLY A 128 10.87 -1.85 14.58
CA GLY A 128 11.54 -1.44 15.81
C GLY A 128 10.80 -0.26 16.44
N GLU A 129 10.93 -0.10 17.76
CA GLU A 129 10.24 0.94 18.55
C GLU A 129 10.64 2.37 18.14
N SER A 130 11.78 2.55 17.46
CA SER A 130 12.36 3.85 17.08
C SER A 130 12.44 4.13 15.59
N SER A 131 11.93 3.24 14.76
CA SER A 131 11.95 3.49 13.33
C SER A 131 11.09 4.70 12.99
N ARG A 132 11.67 5.76 12.41
CA ARG A 132 10.89 6.86 11.83
C ARG A 132 10.40 6.55 10.41
N TYR A 133 11.01 5.57 9.77
CA TYR A 133 10.77 5.23 8.37
C TYR A 133 10.46 3.74 8.24
N HIS A 134 9.19 3.43 8.05
CA HIS A 134 8.75 2.06 7.78
C HIS A 134 8.38 1.92 6.30
N PRO A 135 8.83 0.86 5.61
CA PRO A 135 8.41 0.62 4.23
C PRO A 135 6.92 0.30 4.19
N TYR A 136 6.16 0.87 3.26
CA TYR A 136 4.77 0.44 3.07
C TYR A 136 4.71 -0.82 2.19
N LEU A 137 3.83 -1.75 2.53
CA LEU A 137 3.51 -2.91 1.69
C LEU A 137 2.02 -2.87 1.33
N LEU A 138 1.72 -2.60 0.06
CA LEU A 138 0.34 -2.46 -0.43
C LEU A 138 -0.50 -1.40 0.31
N GLY A 139 0.15 -0.36 0.82
CA GLY A 139 -0.48 0.70 1.63
C GLY A 139 -0.68 0.34 3.10
N PHE A 140 -0.13 -0.78 3.55
CA PHE A 140 -0.11 -1.18 4.96
C PHE A 140 1.29 -1.02 5.55
N SER A 141 1.32 -0.73 6.84
CA SER A 141 2.51 -0.64 7.68
C SER A 141 2.22 -1.24 9.05
N GLU A 142 3.19 -1.14 9.96
CA GLU A 142 2.94 -1.39 11.38
C GLU A 142 1.73 -0.58 11.89
N GLY A 143 0.95 -1.18 12.79
CA GLY A 143 -0.25 -0.58 13.38
C GLY A 143 -1.49 -0.67 12.50
N SER A 144 -1.37 -1.10 11.23
CA SER A 144 -2.54 -1.34 10.38
C SER A 144 -3.44 -2.41 11.00
N SER A 145 -4.76 -2.21 10.98
CA SER A 145 -5.70 -3.16 11.58
C SER A 145 -5.85 -4.43 10.75
N TYR A 146 -6.10 -5.55 11.44
CA TYR A 146 -6.43 -6.83 10.83
C TYR A 146 -7.62 -6.74 9.87
N GLU A 147 -8.69 -6.06 10.30
CA GLU A 147 -9.88 -5.84 9.48
C GLU A 147 -9.55 -5.03 8.22
N GLY A 148 -8.77 -3.94 8.33
CA GLY A 148 -8.39 -3.12 7.19
C GLY A 148 -7.61 -3.89 6.13
N VAL A 149 -6.71 -4.79 6.56
CA VAL A 149 -5.98 -5.68 5.64
C VAL A 149 -6.94 -6.63 4.93
N GLN A 150 -7.89 -7.25 5.64
CA GLN A 150 -8.87 -8.15 5.03
C GLN A 150 -9.86 -7.42 4.12
N THR A 151 -10.30 -6.21 4.47
CA THR A 151 -11.21 -5.40 3.64
C THR A 151 -10.57 -5.06 2.29
N LYS A 152 -9.28 -4.71 2.28
CA LYS A 152 -8.58 -4.34 1.03
C LYS A 152 -8.12 -5.54 0.22
N LEU A 153 -7.58 -6.57 0.87
CA LEU A 153 -6.93 -7.70 0.19
C LEU A 153 -7.85 -8.91 0.02
N GLY A 154 -9.00 -8.94 0.71
CA GLY A 154 -9.96 -10.03 0.68
C GLY A 154 -9.60 -11.17 1.64
N ILE A 155 -10.04 -12.37 1.29
CA ILE A 155 -9.84 -13.58 2.10
C ILE A 155 -8.40 -14.08 1.94
N PRO A 156 -7.65 -14.31 3.03
CA PRO A 156 -6.29 -14.83 2.95
C PRO A 156 -6.27 -16.27 2.42
N SER A 157 -5.20 -16.64 1.72
CA SER A 157 -4.95 -18.01 1.25
C SER A 157 -4.70 -18.95 2.43
N HIS A 158 -3.92 -18.48 3.41
CA HIS A 158 -3.63 -19.24 4.62
C HIS A 158 -3.56 -18.33 5.84
N THR A 159 -4.00 -18.88 6.97
CA THR A 159 -3.87 -18.28 8.30
C THR A 159 -3.17 -19.30 9.21
N SER A 160 -2.07 -18.89 9.82
CA SER A 160 -1.38 -19.61 10.88
C SER A 160 -1.58 -18.85 12.19
N GLN A 161 -1.87 -19.58 13.27
CA GLN A 161 -2.07 -19.04 14.61
C GLN A 161 -0.96 -19.52 15.52
N SER A 162 -0.48 -18.66 16.42
CA SER A 162 0.47 -19.04 17.45
C SER A 162 -0.19 -19.93 18.50
N TYR A 163 0.61 -20.66 19.26
CA TYR A 163 0.12 -21.57 20.30
C TYR A 163 -0.69 -20.85 21.40
N ASP A 164 -0.27 -19.64 21.76
CA ASP A 164 -0.95 -18.78 22.74
C ASP A 164 -2.15 -18.02 22.15
N GLU A 165 -2.42 -18.20 20.85
CA GLU A 165 -3.49 -17.52 20.11
C GLU A 165 -3.38 -15.99 19.99
N LEU A 166 -2.34 -15.39 20.56
CA LEU A 166 -2.15 -13.93 20.58
C LEU A 166 -1.59 -13.37 19.27
N ASN A 167 -1.02 -14.24 18.43
CA ASN A 167 -0.39 -13.85 17.18
C ASN A 167 -0.97 -14.66 16.01
N ARG A 168 -1.07 -14.02 14.86
CA ARG A 168 -1.53 -14.66 13.61
C ARG A 168 -0.63 -14.24 12.46
N ILE A 169 -0.33 -15.16 11.56
CA ILE A 169 0.27 -14.87 10.27
C ILE A 169 -0.80 -15.16 9.23
N ILE A 170 -1.18 -14.15 8.45
CA ILE A 170 -2.02 -14.37 7.26
C ILE A 170 -1.19 -14.15 6.01
N SER A 171 -1.50 -14.90 4.97
CA SER A 171 -0.73 -14.89 3.73
C SER A 171 -1.65 -14.96 2.52
N TYR A 172 -1.24 -14.26 1.46
CA TYR A 172 -1.99 -14.10 0.22
C TYR A 172 -1.13 -14.60 -0.95
N ASP A 173 -1.30 -15.85 -1.35
CA ASP A 173 -0.41 -16.50 -2.34
C ASP A 173 -0.40 -15.75 -3.67
N LYS A 174 -1.57 -15.28 -4.12
CA LYS A 174 -1.72 -14.53 -5.36
C LYS A 174 -0.93 -13.21 -5.35
N LEU A 175 -0.65 -12.67 -4.17
CA LEU A 175 0.03 -11.39 -4.00
C LEU A 175 1.49 -11.56 -3.57
N ASN A 176 1.92 -12.77 -3.22
CA ASN A 176 3.22 -13.06 -2.60
C ASN A 176 3.47 -12.29 -1.29
N VAL A 177 2.43 -11.87 -0.57
CA VAL A 177 2.56 -11.07 0.67
C VAL A 177 2.04 -11.80 1.89
N PHE A 178 2.60 -11.49 3.04
CA PHE A 178 2.09 -11.92 4.33
C PHE A 178 2.14 -10.80 5.36
N PHE A 179 1.30 -10.93 6.37
CA PHE A 179 1.19 -9.99 7.48
C PHE A 179 1.10 -10.79 8.78
N SER A 180 1.91 -10.39 9.76
CA SER A 180 1.87 -10.92 11.12
C SER A 180 1.18 -9.91 12.03
N PHE A 181 0.22 -10.40 12.81
CA PHE A 181 -0.63 -9.62 13.69
C PHE A 181 -0.41 -10.00 15.13
N ARG A 182 -0.51 -8.99 15.99
CA ARG A 182 -0.57 -9.11 17.44
C ARG A 182 -1.63 -8.11 17.89
N GLU A 183 -2.53 -8.54 18.79
CA GLU A 183 -3.59 -7.68 19.33
C GLU A 183 -4.42 -6.98 18.23
N GLY A 184 -4.65 -7.68 17.11
CA GLY A 184 -5.44 -7.17 15.99
C GLY A 184 -4.73 -6.16 15.08
N SER A 185 -3.45 -5.88 15.29
CA SER A 185 -2.65 -4.92 14.50
C SER A 185 -1.42 -5.56 13.89
N VAL A 186 -1.00 -5.09 12.71
CA VAL A 186 0.21 -5.53 12.02
C VAL A 186 1.44 -5.14 12.84
N TYR A 187 2.32 -6.11 13.14
CA TYR A 187 3.63 -5.86 13.76
C TYR A 187 4.81 -6.34 12.90
N ALA A 188 4.55 -7.20 11.91
CA ALA A 188 5.54 -7.59 10.92
C ALA A 188 4.85 -7.89 9.59
N TYR A 189 5.54 -7.66 8.48
CA TYR A 189 4.97 -7.89 7.15
C TYR A 189 6.09 -8.06 6.14
N GLY A 190 5.76 -8.62 4.98
CA GLY A 190 6.75 -8.84 3.96
C GLY A 190 6.23 -9.66 2.80
N ILE A 191 7.18 -10.15 2.02
CA ILE A 191 6.91 -10.98 0.85
C ILE A 191 7.48 -12.38 1.03
N TYR A 192 6.83 -13.38 0.44
CA TYR A 192 7.24 -14.78 0.51
C TYR A 192 7.00 -15.50 -0.82
N GLN A 193 7.62 -16.67 -0.99
CA GLN A 193 7.37 -17.54 -2.14
C GLN A 193 6.37 -18.65 -1.77
N PRO A 194 5.13 -18.62 -2.32
CA PRO A 194 4.10 -19.60 -2.01
C PRO A 194 4.48 -21.06 -2.31
N LYS A 195 5.35 -21.29 -3.30
CA LYS A 195 5.82 -22.62 -3.67
C LYS A 195 6.53 -23.37 -2.53
N PHE A 196 7.02 -22.67 -1.51
CA PHE A 196 7.65 -23.28 -0.33
C PHE A 196 6.65 -23.59 0.79
N GLY A 197 5.35 -23.41 0.53
CA GLY A 197 4.26 -23.60 1.47
C GLY A 197 3.99 -22.39 2.36
N PRO A 198 2.89 -22.42 3.14
CA PRO A 198 2.51 -21.32 4.00
C PRO A 198 3.54 -21.08 5.11
N LEU A 199 3.59 -19.83 5.57
CA LEU A 199 4.34 -19.47 6.76
C LEU A 199 3.62 -19.99 8.00
N LYS A 200 4.38 -20.55 8.94
CA LYS A 200 3.87 -21.12 10.19
C LYS A 200 4.72 -20.63 11.36
N PHE A 201 4.08 -20.46 12.52
CA PHE A 201 4.82 -20.30 13.77
C PHE A 201 5.67 -21.53 14.05
N GLN A 202 6.91 -21.34 14.50
CA GLN A 202 7.72 -22.43 15.02
C GLN A 202 7.17 -22.82 16.40
N SER A 203 6.81 -24.09 16.61
CA SER A 203 6.46 -24.57 17.94
C SER A 203 7.76 -24.67 18.76
N LYS A 204 7.87 -23.89 19.85
CA LYS A 204 9.02 -24.00 20.76
C LYS A 204 9.19 -25.41 21.36
N PHE A 205 8.13 -26.22 21.38
CA PHE A 205 8.12 -27.60 21.88
C PHE A 205 8.83 -28.63 20.98
N GLN A 206 9.34 -28.28 19.80
CA GLN A 206 10.13 -29.19 18.97
C GLN A 206 11.65 -29.09 19.18
N ARG A 207 12.15 -28.12 19.96
CA ARG A 207 13.60 -27.99 20.25
C ARG A 207 14.07 -28.70 21.51
N GLU A 208 13.17 -29.30 22.30
CA GLU A 208 13.52 -30.06 23.52
C GLU A 208 13.38 -31.58 23.34
N SER A 209 13.13 -32.08 22.13
CA SER A 209 12.91 -33.51 21.87
C SER A 209 13.85 -34.16 20.84
N ASP A 210 14.85 -33.44 20.32
CA ASP A 210 15.91 -33.96 19.44
C ASP A 210 17.29 -33.70 20.08
#